data_AF-A0ABD7YR77-F1
#
_entry.id   AF-A0ABD7YR77-F1
#
_cell.length_a   1.000
_cell.length_b   1.000
_cell.length_c   1.000
_cell.angle_alpha   90.00
_cell.angle_beta   90.00
_cell.angle_gamma   90.00
#
_symmetry.space_group_name_H-M   'P 1'
#
loop_
_entity.id
_entity.type
_entity.pdbx_description
1 polymer ?
#
loop_
_entity_poly.entity_id
_entity_poly.type
_entity_poly.pdbx_seq_one_letter_code
_entity_poly.pdbx_strand_id
1 'polypeptide(L)'
;MKRYKYYHQKFLHYGLTKFDINQEQFQVLTSLDDEDLEYYLSLKRSKLCTMIHMMGTIVKYQESKKNNTAPSWLIYRNVLPQELSLLSDVFGLYDIPLNAEIDELGLSLLSVVNRRQAVLCSLRLKKSMPDIELKVKSPERLRFFIKHIISKKL
;
A
#
# COMPACT_ATOMS: atom_id res chain seq x y z
N MET A 1 13.83 11.98 -24.85
CA MET A 1 13.70 11.63 -23.42
C MET A 1 12.72 10.47 -23.28
N LYS A 2 13.05 9.40 -22.54
CA LYS A 2 12.10 8.28 -22.33
C LYS A 2 10.83 8.78 -21.62
N ARG A 3 9.65 8.30 -22.03
CA ARG A 3 8.34 8.84 -21.61
C ARG A 3 8.14 8.85 -20.08
N TYR A 4 8.68 7.86 -19.36
CA TYR A 4 8.60 7.80 -17.90
C TYR A 4 9.45 8.88 -17.20
N LYS A 5 10.60 9.28 -17.76
CA LYS A 5 11.43 10.38 -17.21
C LYS A 5 10.71 11.73 -17.28
N TYR A 6 9.93 11.96 -18.34
CA TYR A 6 9.08 13.14 -18.46
C TYR A 6 7.99 13.18 -17.38
N TYR A 7 7.27 12.07 -17.20
CA TYR A 7 6.25 11.97 -16.16
C TYR A 7 6.85 12.11 -14.76
N HIS A 8 8.06 11.57 -14.54
CA HIS A 8 8.78 11.76 -13.29
C HIS A 8 9.12 13.21 -13.03
N GLN A 9 9.73 13.93 -13.98
CA GLN A 9 10.05 15.35 -13.79
C GLN A 9 8.81 16.20 -13.53
N LYS A 10 7.71 15.91 -14.23
CA LYS A 10 6.42 16.58 -13.98
C LYS A 10 5.86 16.25 -12.60
N PHE A 11 5.95 15.00 -12.17
CA PHE A 11 5.48 14.56 -10.85
C PHE A 11 6.36 15.12 -9.72
N LEU A 12 7.68 15.14 -9.90
CA LEU A 12 8.65 15.75 -8.99
C LEU A 12 8.36 17.24 -8.86
N HIS A 13 8.29 17.98 -9.98
CA HIS A 13 7.98 19.41 -9.95
C HIS A 13 6.63 19.69 -9.28
N TYR A 14 5.58 18.96 -9.64
CA TYR A 14 4.26 19.11 -9.01
C TYR A 14 4.30 18.79 -7.52
N GLY A 15 4.95 17.68 -7.12
CA GLY A 15 5.07 17.27 -5.73
C GLY A 15 5.82 18.30 -4.88
N LEU A 16 6.98 18.76 -5.35
CA LEU A 16 7.80 19.75 -4.65
C LEU A 16 7.13 21.14 -4.55
N THR A 17 6.23 21.49 -5.47
CA THR A 17 5.60 22.82 -5.49
C THR A 17 4.19 22.87 -4.91
N LYS A 18 3.50 21.73 -4.82
CA LYS A 18 2.07 21.67 -4.45
C LYS A 18 1.77 20.82 -3.24
N PHE A 19 2.67 19.95 -2.80
CA PHE A 19 2.46 19.14 -1.61
C PHE A 19 3.28 19.68 -0.45
N ASP A 20 2.70 19.61 0.74
CA ASP A 20 3.45 19.75 1.98
C ASP A 20 4.15 18.41 2.22
N ILE A 21 5.42 18.33 1.80
CA ILE A 21 6.21 17.11 1.84
C ILE A 21 7.16 17.12 3.03
N ASN A 22 7.19 16.01 3.77
CA ASN A 22 8.16 15.83 4.83
C ASN A 22 9.54 15.39 4.27
N GLN A 23 10.54 15.31 5.15
CA GLN A 23 11.91 14.95 4.77
C GLN A 23 12.00 13.58 4.08
N GLU A 24 11.25 12.57 4.57
CA GLU A 24 11.24 11.24 3.98
C GLU A 24 10.66 11.26 2.56
N GLN A 25 9.52 11.93 2.37
CA GLN A 25 8.86 12.09 1.09
C GLN A 25 9.74 12.81 0.07
N PHE A 26 10.43 13.87 0.51
CA PHE A 26 11.41 14.57 -0.32
C PHE A 26 12.54 13.63 -0.76
N GLN A 27 13.18 12.93 0.19
CA GLN A 27 14.28 12.01 -0.11
C GLN A 27 13.86 10.93 -1.09
N VAL A 28 12.69 10.30 -0.88
CA VAL A 28 12.17 9.26 -1.79
C VAL A 28 11.94 9.83 -3.19
N LEU A 29 11.31 11.00 -3.31
CA LEU A 29 11.03 11.63 -4.61
C LEU A 29 12.30 11.96 -5.40
N THR A 30 13.38 12.38 -4.74
CA THR A 30 14.63 12.79 -5.41
C THR A 30 15.60 11.65 -5.67
N SER A 31 15.36 10.46 -5.13
CA SER A 31 16.29 9.32 -5.18
C SER A 31 15.75 8.10 -5.94
N LEU A 32 14.71 8.29 -6.76
CA LEU A 32 14.13 7.23 -7.58
C LEU A 32 15.07 6.85 -8.72
N ASP A 33 15.33 5.56 -8.87
CA ASP A 33 16.07 5.01 -10.00
C ASP A 33 15.13 4.71 -11.19
N ASP A 34 15.72 4.39 -12.35
CA ASP A 34 14.94 4.16 -13.57
C ASP A 34 13.95 2.97 -13.43
N GLU A 35 14.23 1.98 -12.58
CA GLU A 35 13.34 0.82 -12.34
C GLU A 35 12.11 1.22 -11.51
N ASP A 36 12.33 1.99 -10.43
CA ASP A 36 11.26 2.57 -9.61
C ASP A 36 10.33 3.45 -10.46
N LEU A 37 10.91 4.25 -11.36
CA LEU A 37 10.17 5.12 -12.26
C LEU A 37 9.33 4.33 -13.28
N GLU A 38 9.92 3.31 -13.90
CA GLU A 38 9.23 2.51 -14.91
C GLU A 38 8.07 1.71 -14.31
N TYR A 39 8.25 1.14 -13.13
CA TYR A 39 7.25 0.28 -12.54
C TYR A 39 6.14 1.07 -11.83
N TYR A 40 6.49 2.01 -10.95
CA TYR A 40 5.49 2.63 -10.08
C TYR A 40 4.85 3.87 -10.66
N LEU A 41 5.52 4.65 -11.52
CA LEU A 41 4.89 5.80 -12.17
C LEU A 41 4.04 5.41 -13.39
N SER A 42 4.27 4.23 -13.97
CA SER A 42 3.46 3.73 -15.10
C SER A 42 2.08 3.23 -14.66
N LEU A 43 1.92 2.81 -13.40
CA LEU A 43 0.62 2.40 -12.86
C LEU A 43 -0.37 3.56 -12.88
N LYS A 44 -1.59 3.32 -13.36
CA LYS A 44 -2.68 4.30 -13.30
C LYS A 44 -3.07 4.57 -11.85
N ARG A 45 -3.46 5.81 -11.54
CA ARG A 45 -3.93 6.20 -10.19
C ARG A 45 -5.09 5.33 -9.71
N SER A 46 -6.03 4.98 -10.58
CA SER A 46 -7.15 4.08 -10.26
C SER A 46 -6.66 2.71 -9.79
N LYS A 47 -5.69 2.11 -10.51
CA LYS A 47 -5.11 0.81 -10.14
C LYS A 47 -4.38 0.87 -8.80
N LEU A 48 -3.61 1.94 -8.55
CA LEU A 48 -2.98 2.16 -7.24
C LEU A 48 -4.03 2.26 -6.13
N CYS A 49 -5.11 3.01 -6.34
CA CYS A 49 -6.20 3.14 -5.39
C CYS A 49 -6.80 1.78 -5.05
N THR A 50 -7.15 0.97 -6.07
CA THR A 50 -7.69 -0.38 -5.88
C THR A 50 -6.73 -1.28 -5.09
N MET A 51 -5.44 -1.28 -5.45
CA MET A 51 -4.45 -2.10 -4.75
C MET A 51 -4.30 -1.72 -3.27
N ILE A 52 -4.12 -0.44 -2.99
CA ILE A 52 -3.97 0.06 -1.61
C ILE A 52 -5.23 -0.20 -0.80
N HIS A 53 -6.41 0.05 -1.38
CA HIS A 53 -7.67 -0.22 -0.72
C HIS A 53 -7.86 -1.72 -0.41
N MET A 54 -7.45 -2.59 -1.34
CA MET A 54 -7.51 -4.04 -1.17
C MET A 54 -6.55 -4.53 -0.07
N MET A 55 -5.33 -3.98 -0.03
CA MET A 55 -4.39 -4.23 1.06
C MET A 55 -4.97 -3.82 2.42
N GLY A 56 -5.58 -2.63 2.49
CA GLY A 56 -6.22 -2.14 3.71
C GLY A 56 -7.41 -2.98 4.18
N THR A 57 -8.25 -3.41 3.23
CA THR A 57 -9.38 -4.31 3.49
C THR A 57 -8.93 -5.62 4.10
N ILE A 58 -7.76 -6.12 3.69
CA ILE A 58 -7.18 -7.34 4.25
C ILE A 58 -6.69 -7.15 5.68
N VAL A 59 -6.13 -5.97 5.99
CA VAL A 59 -5.77 -5.63 7.36
C VAL A 59 -7.02 -5.64 8.24
N LYS A 60 -8.12 -5.02 7.80
CA LYS A 60 -9.41 -5.07 8.52
C LYS A 60 -9.99 -6.48 8.62
N TYR A 61 -9.91 -7.28 7.56
CA TYR A 61 -10.33 -8.69 7.59
C TYR A 61 -9.61 -9.48 8.69
N GLN A 62 -8.28 -9.35 8.79
CA GLN A 62 -7.51 -10.06 9.82
C GLN A 62 -7.76 -9.52 11.22
N GLU A 63 -7.90 -8.20 11.37
CA GLU A 63 -8.25 -7.54 12.62
C GLU A 63 -9.58 -8.07 13.18
N SER A 64 -10.63 -8.06 12.34
CA SER A 64 -11.96 -8.51 12.74
C SER A 64 -12.01 -10.01 13.03
N LYS A 65 -11.21 -10.81 12.30
CA LYS A 65 -11.06 -12.25 12.56
C LYS A 65 -10.36 -12.53 13.89
N LYS A 66 -9.42 -11.68 14.31
CA LYS A 66 -8.68 -11.83 15.58
C LYS A 66 -9.53 -11.40 16.79
N ASN A 67 -10.32 -10.34 16.65
CA ASN A 67 -11.10 -9.76 17.76
C ASN A 67 -12.39 -10.55 18.09
N ASN A 68 -12.70 -11.63 17.37
CA ASN A 68 -13.88 -12.50 17.58
C ASN A 68 -15.21 -11.73 17.65
N THR A 69 -15.24 -10.51 17.10
CA THR A 69 -16.39 -9.59 17.11
C THR A 69 -17.42 -10.01 16.07
N ALA A 70 -18.19 -11.06 16.35
CA ALA A 70 -19.35 -11.51 15.55
C ALA A 70 -18.99 -11.71 14.04
N PRO A 71 -19.93 -11.92 13.08
CA PRO A 71 -19.56 -12.20 11.68
C PRO A 71 -19.08 -10.94 10.91
N SER A 72 -18.54 -9.92 11.58
CA SER A 72 -18.04 -8.69 10.94
C SER A 72 -16.94 -8.98 9.91
N TRP A 73 -16.12 -9.99 10.15
CA TRP A 73 -15.11 -10.45 9.19
C TRP A 73 -15.74 -10.94 7.87
N LEU A 74 -17.00 -11.42 7.87
CA LEU A 74 -17.70 -11.82 6.65
C LEU A 74 -17.94 -10.63 5.72
N ILE A 75 -18.11 -9.41 6.26
CA ILE A 75 -18.28 -8.19 5.46
C ILE A 75 -17.05 -7.99 4.59
N TYR A 76 -15.86 -8.05 5.19
CA TYR A 76 -14.59 -7.93 4.46
C TYR A 76 -14.32 -9.14 3.57
N ARG A 77 -14.69 -10.35 4.02
CA ARG A 77 -14.54 -11.57 3.22
C ARG A 77 -15.36 -11.52 1.92
N ASN A 78 -16.56 -10.94 1.95
CA ASN A 78 -17.46 -10.86 0.79
C ASN A 78 -16.95 -9.93 -0.31
N VAL A 79 -16.17 -8.91 0.05
CA VAL A 79 -15.55 -7.99 -0.92
C VAL A 79 -14.17 -8.44 -1.38
N LEU A 80 -13.54 -9.37 -0.64
CA LEU A 80 -12.23 -9.92 -0.99
C LEU A 80 -12.35 -11.18 -1.85
N PRO A 81 -11.55 -11.29 -2.93
CA PRO A 81 -11.35 -12.56 -3.61
C PRO A 81 -10.93 -13.66 -2.62
N GLN A 82 -11.47 -14.87 -2.80
CA GLN A 82 -11.18 -16.01 -1.93
C GLN A 82 -9.69 -16.29 -1.79
N GLU A 83 -8.98 -16.25 -2.92
CA GLU A 83 -7.53 -16.44 -2.96
C GLU A 83 -6.79 -15.44 -2.05
N LEU A 84 -7.15 -14.16 -2.09
CA LEU A 84 -6.49 -13.14 -1.28
C LEU A 84 -6.79 -13.31 0.21
N SER A 85 -8.01 -13.72 0.54
CA SER A 85 -8.40 -14.01 1.92
C SER A 85 -7.54 -15.16 2.48
N LEU A 86 -7.43 -16.24 1.72
CA LEU A 86 -6.62 -17.42 2.09
C LEU A 86 -5.14 -17.08 2.21
N LEU A 87 -4.55 -16.39 1.23
CA LEU A 87 -3.14 -15.98 1.29
C LEU A 87 -2.86 -15.06 2.46
N SER A 88 -3.84 -14.22 2.82
CA SER A 88 -3.66 -13.27 3.92
C SER A 88 -3.55 -13.96 5.28
N ASP A 89 -4.34 -15.03 5.50
CA ASP A 89 -4.30 -15.82 6.74
C ASP A 89 -2.92 -16.44 7.00
N VAL A 90 -2.08 -16.57 5.98
CA VAL A 90 -0.77 -17.24 6.06
C VAL A 90 0.34 -16.31 6.59
N PHE A 91 0.24 -14.98 6.38
CA PHE A 91 1.27 -14.04 6.84
C PHE A 91 1.04 -13.49 8.24
N GLY A 92 -0.23 -13.34 8.65
CA GLY A 92 -0.67 -12.97 10.01
C GLY A 92 -0.23 -11.58 10.49
N LEU A 93 -1.17 -10.78 10.98
CA LEU A 93 -0.94 -9.45 11.53
C LEU A 93 -1.17 -9.37 13.04
N TYR A 94 -0.42 -8.45 13.67
CA TYR A 94 -0.55 -8.11 15.08
C TYR A 94 -0.61 -6.59 15.27
N ASP A 95 -1.13 -6.17 16.43
CA ASP A 95 -1.18 -4.78 16.87
C ASP A 95 -1.79 -3.81 15.84
N ILE A 96 -2.88 -4.25 15.19
CA ILE A 96 -3.55 -3.47 14.14
C ILE A 96 -4.29 -2.28 14.79
N PRO A 97 -4.05 -1.03 14.34
CA PRO A 97 -4.74 0.14 14.87
C PRO A 97 -6.22 0.13 14.46
N LEU A 98 -7.10 0.33 15.44
CA LEU A 98 -8.55 0.24 15.24
C LEU A 98 -9.11 1.41 14.41
N ASN A 99 -8.51 2.60 14.52
CA ASN A 99 -9.09 3.86 14.04
C ASN A 99 -8.51 4.37 12.71
N ALA A 100 -7.59 3.64 12.08
CA ALA A 100 -7.00 4.07 10.81
C ALA A 100 -7.96 3.86 9.62
N GLU A 101 -7.90 4.77 8.64
CA GLU A 101 -8.64 4.60 7.39
C GLU A 101 -8.14 3.36 6.63
N ILE A 102 -9.00 2.75 5.80
CA ILE A 102 -8.64 1.56 5.01
C ILE A 102 -7.41 1.83 4.14
N ASP A 103 -7.36 2.96 3.46
CA ASP A 103 -6.24 3.26 2.56
C ASP A 103 -4.93 3.47 3.34
N GLU A 104 -5.00 4.05 4.54
CA GLU A 104 -3.85 4.20 5.44
C GLU A 104 -3.35 2.83 5.91
N LEU A 105 -4.25 1.92 6.29
CA LEU A 105 -3.90 0.54 6.62
C LEU A 105 -3.23 -0.18 5.43
N GLY A 106 -3.70 0.09 4.20
CA GLY A 106 -3.09 -0.46 2.99
C GLY A 106 -1.67 0.06 2.75
N LEU A 107 -1.46 1.36 2.93
CA LEU A 107 -0.13 1.97 2.87
C LEU A 107 0.79 1.43 3.98
N SER A 108 0.26 1.24 5.19
CA SER A 108 1.01 0.64 6.30
C SER A 108 1.43 -0.79 5.95
N LEU A 109 0.54 -1.61 5.40
CA LEU A 109 0.86 -2.98 5.01
C LEU A 109 1.96 -3.02 3.93
N LEU A 110 1.87 -2.15 2.92
CA LEU A 110 2.90 -2.04 1.88
C LEU A 110 4.25 -1.61 2.49
N SER A 111 4.21 -0.70 3.47
CA SER A 111 5.41 -0.13 4.08
C SER A 111 6.29 -1.16 4.79
N VAL A 112 5.68 -2.22 5.35
CA VAL A 112 6.41 -3.32 5.99
C VAL A 112 7.32 -4.06 5.00
N VAL A 113 6.90 -4.13 3.73
CA VAL A 113 7.69 -4.77 2.67
C VAL A 113 8.60 -3.78 1.96
N ASN A 114 8.07 -2.59 1.65
CA ASN A 114 8.80 -1.55 0.96
C ASN A 114 8.26 -0.15 1.33
N ARG A 115 8.92 0.48 2.29
CA ARG A 115 8.59 1.84 2.77
C ARG A 115 8.66 2.88 1.64
N ARG A 116 9.67 2.81 0.77
CA ARG A 116 9.84 3.76 -0.34
C ARG A 116 8.64 3.70 -1.30
N GLN A 117 8.15 2.51 -1.63
CA GLN A 117 6.97 2.33 -2.47
C GLN A 117 5.69 2.83 -1.81
N ALA A 118 5.53 2.63 -0.51
CA ALA A 118 4.39 3.17 0.24
C ALA A 118 4.38 4.70 0.20
N VAL A 119 5.53 5.35 0.39
CA VAL A 119 5.68 6.81 0.27
C VAL A 119 5.27 7.31 -1.12
N LEU A 120 5.73 6.64 -2.18
CA LEU A 120 5.33 7.03 -3.54
C LEU A 120 3.82 6.88 -3.76
N CYS A 121 3.23 5.80 -3.27
CA CYS A 121 1.79 5.59 -3.37
C CYS A 121 1.01 6.67 -2.59
N SER A 122 1.45 7.01 -1.38
CA SER A 122 0.79 8.02 -0.55
C SER A 122 0.79 9.39 -1.24
N LEU A 123 1.94 9.81 -1.80
CA LEU A 123 2.07 11.04 -2.57
C LEU A 123 1.19 11.05 -3.83
N ARG A 124 1.19 9.94 -4.59
CA ARG A 124 0.37 9.83 -5.81
C ARG A 124 -1.13 9.81 -5.52
N LEU A 125 -1.55 9.24 -4.41
CA LEU A 125 -2.94 9.16 -3.98
C LEU A 125 -3.39 10.40 -3.19
N LYS A 126 -2.46 11.24 -2.71
CA LYS A 126 -2.70 12.35 -1.77
C LYS A 126 -3.30 11.84 -0.46
N LYS A 127 -2.70 10.77 0.08
CA LYS A 127 -3.07 10.16 1.36
C LYS A 127 -1.93 10.34 2.35
N SER A 128 -2.28 10.45 3.63
CA SER A 128 -1.30 10.50 4.71
C SER A 128 -0.53 9.19 4.75
N MET A 129 0.78 9.30 4.97
CA MET A 129 1.57 8.12 5.27
C MET A 129 1.31 7.77 6.74
N PRO A 130 0.91 6.53 7.07
CA PRO A 130 0.73 6.14 8.46
C PRO A 130 2.08 6.15 9.20
N ASP A 131 2.08 6.72 10.40
CA ASP A 131 3.19 6.61 11.36
C ASP A 131 3.21 5.23 12.06
N ILE A 132 2.23 4.38 11.73
CA ILE A 132 1.99 3.11 12.41
C ILE A 132 2.66 1.99 11.61
N GLU A 133 3.56 1.27 12.28
CA GLU A 133 4.16 0.04 11.75
C GLU A 133 3.31 -1.18 12.14
N LEU A 134 2.74 -1.86 11.14
CA LEU A 134 2.09 -3.14 11.34
C LEU A 134 3.11 -4.22 11.66
N LYS A 135 2.85 -5.00 12.72
CA LYS A 135 3.66 -6.18 13.02
C LYS A 135 3.14 -7.39 12.26
N VAL A 136 4.05 -8.14 11.67
CA VAL A 136 3.74 -9.27 10.77
C VAL A 136 4.40 -10.53 11.29
N LYS A 137 3.65 -11.63 11.37
CA LYS A 137 4.16 -12.93 11.84
C LYS A 137 5.22 -13.48 10.89
N SER A 138 4.96 -13.38 9.59
CA SER A 138 5.79 -13.96 8.55
C SER A 138 6.06 -12.96 7.41
N PRO A 139 7.10 -12.12 7.52
CA PRO A 139 7.45 -11.12 6.52
C PRO A 139 7.64 -11.68 5.10
N GLU A 140 8.25 -12.86 4.94
CA GLU A 140 8.46 -13.46 3.60
C GLU A 140 7.14 -13.82 2.90
N ARG A 141 6.14 -14.27 3.66
CA ARG A 141 4.79 -14.55 3.13
C ARG A 141 4.07 -13.27 2.77
N LEU A 142 4.27 -12.19 3.54
CA LEU A 142 3.77 -10.88 3.19
C LEU A 142 4.42 -10.35 1.90
N ARG A 143 5.73 -10.52 1.72
CA ARG A 143 6.41 -10.14 0.46
C ARG A 143 5.82 -10.86 -0.74
N PHE A 144 5.60 -12.17 -0.63
CA PHE A 144 4.92 -12.96 -1.67
C PHE A 144 3.50 -12.42 -1.94
N PHE A 145 2.75 -12.15 -0.87
CA PHE A 145 1.39 -11.62 -0.95
C PHE A 145 1.33 -10.26 -1.67
N ILE A 146 2.19 -9.32 -1.29
CA ILE A 146 2.28 -7.99 -1.90
C ILE A 146 2.65 -8.11 -3.37
N LYS A 147 3.66 -8.93 -3.71
CA LYS A 147 4.03 -9.20 -5.11
C LYS A 147 2.85 -9.75 -5.91
N HIS A 148 2.07 -10.65 -5.32
CA HIS A 148 0.88 -11.22 -5.95
C HIS A 148 -0.17 -10.14 -6.25
N ILE A 149 -0.51 -9.26 -5.29
CA ILE A 149 -1.44 -8.14 -5.54
C ILE A 149 -0.94 -7.24 -6.66
N ILE A 150 0.33 -6.82 -6.63
CA ILE A 150 0.84 -5.85 -7.59
C ILE A 150 0.87 -6.46 -9.01
N SER A 151 1.23 -7.74 -9.11
CA SER A 151 1.29 -8.46 -10.38
C SER A 151 -0.07 -8.66 -11.03
N LYS A 152 -1.16 -8.73 -10.25
CA LYS A 152 -2.50 -8.83 -10.80
C LYS A 152 -2.86 -7.56 -11.58
N LYS A 153 -3.44 -7.77 -12.75
CA LYS A 153 -4.18 -6.72 -13.47
C LYS A 153 -5.56 -6.60 -12.83
N LEU A 154 -5.59 -6.10 -11.60
CA LEU A 154 -6.79 -5.58 -10.95
C LEU A 154 -7.28 -4.33 -11.69
#